data_AF-A0A4R2PRS4-F1
#
_entry.id   AF-A0A4R2PRS4-F1
#
_cell.length_a   1.000
_cell.length_b   1.000
_cell.length_c   1.000
_cell.angle_alpha   90.00
_cell.angle_beta   90.00
_cell.angle_gamma   90.00
#
_symmetry.space_group_name_H-M   'P 1'
#
loop_
_entity.id
_entity.type
_entity.pdbx_description
1 polymer ?
#
loop_
_entity_poly.entity_id
_entity_poly.type
_entity_poly.pdbx_seq_one_letter_code
_entity_poly.pdbx_strand_id
1 'polypeptide(L)'
;MATGTMWGASSWGRRCGAFGAVLAGALALAGCAAGSGAETAAGGSVETNSAAAAFEAAKAADRPRLRRFLEAMPKGGDLHNHLTGAIYAETWLDWAAEDGLCIDPAVPALRDPAQGVACDGVGWVPASRAYEDVDLRRRLIDALSLRHFVARDGWSGLDQFFVTFNRMAAKPHRLGDMLAMVSRRAADQNILYLELMHTIVVGEIVPLVADVTLTGDAGTDYRRLMASPFGAALDDLTDRIVDTVDAAMAKRRALLGCDGGAAEPGCAVTVRLQHQVLRDFSPAGVYAQMILGWRAMAASDHLVAINLVTPENRHVALRDYTRHMDMLDHLYRTEGPRNVALHAGELALGLVRPDDLHFHIREAIELGHARRIGHGVSIAHERDSEALLARMAAEGIAVEINLTSNDVILGVRGDDHPFDLYRAAGVPLTLSTDDEGVSRIDLTHEYVRAVQTFDLSYDDVKRLSRNAIGYAFVDEATRQRLAERLDARFAAFEARFE
;
A
#
# COMPACT_ATOMS: atom_id res chain seq x y z
N MET A 1 -44.84 -34.99 18.27
CA MET A 1 -43.76 -35.80 18.87
C MET A 1 -42.80 -34.78 19.49
N ALA A 2 -43.00 -34.35 20.74
CA ALA A 2 -42.51 -35.01 21.96
C ALA A 2 -41.01 -35.37 21.83
N THR A 3 -40.05 -34.94 22.64
CA THR A 3 -39.96 -34.24 23.95
C THR A 3 -38.44 -34.14 24.22
N GLY A 4 -37.93 -33.13 24.94
CA GLY A 4 -36.58 -33.23 25.52
C GLY A 4 -35.87 -31.95 25.98
N THR A 5 -36.32 -31.37 27.09
CA THR A 5 -35.55 -30.57 28.08
C THR A 5 -34.26 -31.31 28.53
N MET A 6 -33.16 -30.74 29.05
CA MET A 6 -33.00 -29.83 30.19
C MET A 6 -31.49 -29.51 30.42
N TRP A 7 -31.16 -28.26 30.79
CA TRP A 7 -30.23 -27.75 31.83
C TRP A 7 -28.85 -28.39 32.14
N GLY A 8 -27.86 -27.51 32.36
CA GLY A 8 -26.71 -27.81 33.22
C GLY A 8 -25.57 -26.77 33.20
N ALA A 9 -25.67 -25.75 34.05
CA ALA A 9 -24.54 -24.89 34.42
C ALA A 9 -23.85 -25.45 35.67
N SER A 10 -22.52 -25.42 35.75
CA SER A 10 -21.81 -25.42 37.04
C SER A 10 -20.38 -24.87 36.96
N SER A 11 -20.22 -23.84 37.76
CA SER A 11 -19.07 -23.16 38.37
C SER A 11 -17.95 -24.00 39.01
N TRP A 12 -16.74 -23.39 39.00
CA TRP A 12 -15.72 -23.27 40.06
C TRP A 12 -14.65 -24.36 40.28
N GLY A 13 -13.40 -23.89 40.42
CA GLY A 13 -12.32 -24.65 41.05
C GLY A 13 -10.91 -24.05 40.92
N ARG A 14 -10.62 -22.93 41.61
CA ARG A 14 -9.23 -22.51 41.91
C ARG A 14 -8.63 -23.47 42.95
N ARG A 15 -7.35 -23.85 42.81
CA ARG A 15 -6.53 -24.33 43.94
C ARG A 15 -5.12 -23.75 43.87
N CYS A 16 -4.84 -22.87 44.83
CA CYS A 16 -3.49 -22.59 45.33
C CYS A 16 -3.02 -23.78 46.19
N GLY A 17 -1.72 -24.04 46.19
CA GLY A 17 -1.05 -24.92 47.14
C GLY A 17 0.42 -24.52 47.25
N ALA A 18 0.75 -23.79 48.33
CA ALA A 18 2.09 -23.56 48.82
C ALA A 18 2.31 -24.45 50.06
N PHE A 19 3.51 -25.02 50.24
CA PHE A 19 4.15 -25.54 51.48
C PHE A 19 5.37 -26.36 50.98
N GLY A 20 6.58 -26.32 51.52
CA GLY A 20 7.19 -25.66 52.67
C GLY A 20 8.69 -26.04 52.66
N ALA A 21 9.53 -25.17 53.22
CA ALA A 21 10.98 -25.34 53.38
C ALA A 21 11.36 -26.41 54.42
N VAL A 22 12.64 -26.83 54.45
CA VAL A 22 13.55 -26.72 55.64
C VAL A 22 14.83 -27.59 55.60
N LEU A 23 15.99 -26.91 55.83
CA LEU A 23 17.32 -27.26 56.44
C LEU A 23 18.19 -28.42 55.86
N ALA A 24 19.54 -28.47 55.97
CA ALA A 24 20.65 -27.56 56.34
C ALA A 24 22.01 -28.30 56.23
N GLY A 25 23.12 -27.55 56.22
CA GLY A 25 24.50 -27.98 56.56
C GLY A 25 25.57 -27.19 55.77
N ALA A 26 26.17 -26.10 56.29
CA ALA A 26 27.36 -26.02 57.18
C ALA A 26 28.65 -26.59 56.52
N LEU A 27 29.87 -26.03 56.56
CA LEU A 27 30.53 -24.85 57.16
C LEU A 27 32.01 -24.91 56.67
N ALA A 28 32.68 -23.79 56.35
CA ALA A 28 34.13 -23.59 56.58
C ALA A 28 34.60 -22.17 56.16
N LEU A 29 35.59 -21.67 56.89
CA LEU A 29 35.99 -20.27 57.12
C LEU A 29 37.22 -19.80 56.31
N ALA A 30 37.49 -18.49 56.48
CA ALA A 30 38.74 -17.73 56.33
C ALA A 30 39.00 -17.12 54.93
N GLY A 31 39.34 -15.85 54.76
CA GLY A 31 39.62 -14.76 55.70
C GLY A 31 40.23 -13.55 54.96
N CYS A 32 40.35 -12.45 55.69
CA CYS A 32 41.16 -11.25 55.45
C CYS A 32 40.61 -10.12 54.55
N ALA A 33 40.81 -8.92 55.07
CA ALA A 33 40.25 -7.64 54.69
C ALA A 33 41.14 -6.86 53.71
N ALA A 34 40.52 -5.95 52.95
CA ALA A 34 41.14 -4.70 52.50
C ALA A 34 40.03 -3.69 52.21
N GLY A 35 40.13 -2.50 52.82
CA GLY A 35 39.23 -1.39 52.55
C GLY A 35 39.67 -0.58 51.34
N SER A 36 38.72 0.05 50.68
CA SER A 36 38.90 1.26 49.89
C SER A 36 37.56 1.98 49.76
N GLY A 37 37.62 3.31 49.74
CA GLY A 37 36.51 4.21 50.03
C GLY A 37 35.33 4.14 49.07
N ALA A 38 34.16 4.46 49.62
CA ALA A 38 32.97 4.77 48.85
C ALA A 38 33.20 6.09 48.10
N GLU A 39 33.51 6.00 46.81
CA GLU A 39 33.23 7.08 45.87
C GLU A 39 31.71 7.18 45.72
N THR A 40 31.18 8.32 46.15
CA THR A 40 29.84 8.75 45.82
C THR A 40 29.73 8.91 44.31
N ALA A 41 29.14 7.92 43.65
CA ALA A 41 28.67 8.08 42.27
C ALA A 41 27.59 9.16 42.28
N ALA A 42 27.97 10.36 41.86
CA ALA A 42 27.03 11.40 41.51
C ALA A 42 26.16 10.86 40.38
N GLY A 43 24.91 10.51 40.71
CA GLY A 43 23.86 10.27 39.75
C GLY A 43 23.55 11.58 39.03
N GLY A 44 24.34 11.88 38.00
CA GLY A 44 23.94 12.80 36.95
C GLY A 44 22.91 12.08 36.10
N SER A 45 21.63 12.37 36.31
CA SER A 45 20.60 12.16 35.30
C SER A 45 20.96 13.05 34.11
N VAL A 46 21.74 12.51 33.18
CA VAL A 46 21.75 13.03 31.82
C VAL A 46 20.38 12.68 31.27
N GLU A 47 19.42 13.59 31.39
CA GLU A 47 18.30 13.59 30.45
C GLU A 47 18.95 13.72 29.07
N THR A 48 19.09 12.60 28.37
CA THR A 48 19.67 12.55 27.05
C THR A 48 18.68 13.19 26.10
N ASN A 49 18.81 14.51 25.93
CA ASN A 49 18.33 15.25 24.77
C ASN A 49 18.79 14.50 23.52
N SER A 50 17.90 13.68 22.98
CA SER A 50 18.13 12.82 21.82
C SER A 50 16.81 12.68 21.07
N ALA A 51 16.88 12.41 19.77
CA ALA A 51 15.67 12.22 18.96
C ALA A 51 14.82 11.05 19.49
N ALA A 52 15.44 9.99 20.03
CA ALA A 52 14.74 8.87 20.65
C ALA A 52 13.99 9.30 21.92
N ALA A 53 14.62 10.05 22.83
CA ALA A 53 13.94 10.56 24.03
C ALA A 53 12.82 11.53 23.68
N ALA A 54 13.03 12.41 22.70
CA ALA A 54 11.99 13.33 22.21
C ALA A 54 10.83 12.59 21.53
N PHE A 55 11.10 11.51 20.81
CA PHE A 55 10.08 10.63 20.24
C PHE A 55 9.25 9.96 21.33
N GLU A 56 9.88 9.33 22.32
CA GLU A 56 9.17 8.68 23.43
C GLU A 56 8.34 9.69 24.24
N ALA A 57 8.87 10.89 24.48
CA ALA A 57 8.13 11.97 25.10
C ALA A 57 6.90 12.40 24.26
N ALA A 58 7.04 12.51 22.94
CA ALA A 58 5.92 12.84 22.05
C ALA A 58 4.87 11.73 22.01
N LYS A 59 5.30 10.46 21.95
CA LYS A 59 4.47 9.26 21.98
C LYS A 59 3.67 9.14 23.27
N ALA A 60 4.31 9.38 24.43
CA ALA A 60 3.66 9.33 25.74
C ALA A 60 2.73 10.52 26.00
N ALA A 61 2.97 11.67 25.36
CA ALA A 61 2.20 12.89 25.60
C ALA A 61 0.81 12.84 24.95
N ASP A 62 0.74 12.84 23.62
CA ASP A 62 -0.51 12.83 22.87
C ASP A 62 -0.30 12.63 21.35
N ARG A 63 -1.38 12.26 20.65
CA ARG A 63 -1.36 12.01 19.20
C ARG A 63 -0.91 13.24 18.37
N PRO A 64 -1.36 14.48 18.64
CA PRO A 64 -0.88 15.67 17.92
C PRO A 64 0.63 15.90 18.02
N ARG A 65 1.23 15.76 19.21
CA ARG A 65 2.69 15.89 19.39
C ARG A 65 3.45 14.78 18.67
N LEU A 66 2.98 13.54 18.76
CA LEU A 66 3.55 12.42 18.00
C LEU A 66 3.47 12.66 16.50
N ARG A 67 2.32 13.12 15.97
CA ARG A 67 2.17 13.48 14.56
C ARG A 67 3.17 14.54 14.15
N ARG A 68 3.30 15.64 14.91
CA ARG A 68 4.25 16.72 14.59
C ARG A 68 5.70 16.21 14.52
N PHE A 69 6.08 15.32 15.43
CA PHE A 69 7.41 14.70 15.41
C PHE A 69 7.60 13.87 14.13
N LEU A 70 6.65 12.98 13.83
CA LEU A 70 6.71 12.05 12.70
C LEU A 70 6.55 12.75 11.35
N GLU A 71 5.82 13.87 11.26
CA GLU A 71 5.68 14.68 10.06
C GLU A 71 7.03 15.25 9.64
N ALA A 72 7.78 15.80 10.61
CA ALA A 72 9.13 16.34 10.40
C ALA A 72 10.19 15.26 10.16
N MET A 73 9.98 14.05 10.69
CA MET A 73 10.91 12.94 10.54
C MET A 73 11.06 12.52 9.06
N PRO A 74 12.29 12.31 8.56
CA PRO A 74 12.51 11.80 7.21
C PRO A 74 11.88 10.44 6.99
N LYS A 75 11.11 10.33 5.91
CA LYS A 75 10.47 9.08 5.46
C LYS A 75 11.13 8.68 4.13
N GLY A 76 11.56 7.44 4.02
CA GLY A 76 12.23 6.96 2.80
C GLY A 76 11.31 7.06 1.59
N GLY A 77 10.22 6.31 1.59
CA GLY A 77 9.27 6.32 0.48
C GLY A 77 7.91 5.73 0.84
N ASP A 78 6.97 5.93 -0.09
CA ASP A 78 5.69 5.23 -0.14
C ASP A 78 5.74 4.26 -1.32
N LEU A 79 5.77 2.95 -1.03
CA LEU A 79 6.00 1.90 -2.04
C LEU A 79 4.71 1.25 -2.55
N HIS A 80 3.59 1.53 -1.89
CA HIS A 80 2.29 0.94 -2.17
C HIS A 80 1.23 2.03 -2.14
N ASN A 81 1.03 2.67 -3.30
CA ASN A 81 0.09 3.77 -3.42
C ASN A 81 -0.51 3.80 -4.84
N HIS A 82 -1.83 3.74 -4.97
CA HIS A 82 -2.54 3.83 -6.24
C HIS A 82 -2.75 5.29 -6.62
N LEU A 83 -2.17 5.71 -7.75
CA LEU A 83 -2.16 7.12 -8.14
C LEU A 83 -3.57 7.73 -8.23
N THR A 84 -4.55 6.96 -8.70
CA THR A 84 -5.93 7.46 -8.83
C THR A 84 -6.59 7.66 -7.46
N GLY A 85 -6.44 6.73 -6.52
CA GLY A 85 -7.00 6.92 -5.19
C GLY A 85 -6.14 7.77 -4.27
N ALA A 86 -4.93 8.15 -4.70
CA ALA A 86 -4.13 9.17 -4.03
C ALA A 86 -4.72 10.59 -4.15
N ILE A 87 -5.54 10.83 -5.16
CA ILE A 87 -6.13 12.14 -5.42
C ILE A 87 -7.38 12.34 -4.57
N TYR A 88 -7.42 13.47 -3.85
CA TYR A 88 -8.52 13.77 -2.95
C TYR A 88 -9.79 14.09 -3.74
N ALA A 89 -10.93 13.69 -3.20
CA ALA A 89 -12.24 13.90 -3.82
C ALA A 89 -12.51 15.36 -4.22
N GLU A 90 -12.04 16.33 -3.42
CA GLU A 90 -12.11 17.75 -3.73
C GLU A 90 -11.41 18.09 -5.07
N THR A 91 -10.22 17.54 -5.29
CA THR A 91 -9.47 17.74 -6.55
C THR A 91 -10.19 17.12 -7.74
N TRP A 92 -10.75 15.92 -7.58
CA TRP A 92 -11.56 15.29 -8.63
C TRP A 92 -12.74 16.17 -9.05
N LEU A 93 -13.43 16.77 -8.09
CA LEU A 93 -14.53 17.68 -8.34
C LEU A 93 -14.08 18.95 -9.06
N ASP A 94 -12.93 19.49 -8.64
CA ASP A 94 -12.41 20.72 -9.22
C ASP A 94 -11.98 20.50 -10.68
N TRP A 95 -11.26 19.40 -10.97
CA TRP A 95 -10.93 19.03 -12.34
C TRP A 95 -12.14 18.69 -13.19
N ALA A 96 -13.13 18.01 -12.64
CA ALA A 96 -14.37 17.74 -13.37
C ALA A 96 -15.08 19.04 -13.77
N ALA A 97 -15.10 20.05 -12.89
CA ALA A 97 -15.67 21.35 -13.21
C ALA A 97 -14.84 22.11 -14.27
N GLU A 98 -13.52 22.12 -14.14
CA GLU A 98 -12.60 22.74 -15.11
C GLU A 98 -12.69 22.10 -16.51
N ASP A 99 -12.81 20.77 -16.57
CA ASP A 99 -12.82 19.99 -17.81
C ASP A 99 -14.22 19.82 -18.42
N GLY A 100 -15.24 20.42 -17.81
CA GLY A 100 -16.62 20.36 -18.30
C GLY A 100 -17.28 18.98 -18.18
N LEU A 101 -16.87 18.17 -17.20
CA LEU A 101 -17.51 16.90 -16.87
C LEU A 101 -18.87 17.13 -16.18
N CYS A 102 -19.63 16.05 -16.09
CA CYS A 102 -20.96 16.02 -15.49
C CYS A 102 -20.98 15.27 -14.16
N ILE A 103 -22.03 15.50 -13.39
CA ILE A 103 -22.41 14.73 -12.20
C ILE A 103 -23.70 13.99 -12.52
N ASP A 104 -23.69 12.67 -12.32
CA ASP A 104 -24.91 11.88 -12.26
C ASP A 104 -25.59 12.11 -10.89
N PRO A 105 -26.80 12.70 -10.82
CA PRO A 105 -27.46 12.92 -9.55
C PRO A 105 -28.09 11.65 -8.97
N ALA A 106 -28.34 10.60 -9.79
CA ALA A 106 -28.93 9.34 -9.35
C ALA A 106 -27.89 8.46 -8.63
N VAL A 107 -26.64 8.53 -9.08
CA VAL A 107 -25.49 7.91 -8.41
C VAL A 107 -24.44 9.01 -8.27
N PRO A 108 -24.14 9.54 -7.07
CA PRO A 108 -23.26 10.69 -6.88
C PRO A 108 -21.85 10.41 -7.41
N ALA A 109 -21.66 10.69 -8.69
CA ALA A 109 -20.54 10.21 -9.48
C ALA A 109 -20.22 11.21 -10.59
N LEU A 110 -18.93 11.35 -10.87
CA LEU A 110 -18.42 12.11 -11.99
C LEU A 110 -18.50 11.28 -13.26
N ARG A 111 -18.88 11.94 -14.35
CA ARG A 111 -19.06 11.33 -15.66
C ARG A 111 -18.48 12.21 -16.75
N ASP A 112 -17.79 11.58 -17.67
CA ASP A 112 -17.39 12.22 -18.91
C ASP A 112 -18.52 12.04 -19.95
N PRO A 113 -19.23 13.11 -20.34
CA PRO A 113 -20.25 12.99 -21.37
C PRO A 113 -19.60 12.62 -22.71
N ALA A 114 -20.33 11.87 -23.53
CA ALA A 114 -19.91 11.63 -24.92
C ALA A 114 -19.69 12.97 -25.64
N GLN A 115 -18.75 12.98 -26.59
CA GLN A 115 -18.38 14.22 -27.29
C GLN A 115 -19.60 14.91 -27.90
N GLY A 116 -19.79 16.19 -27.55
CA GLY A 116 -20.91 17.01 -28.04
C GLY A 116 -22.23 16.81 -27.29
N VAL A 117 -22.29 15.93 -26.28
CA VAL A 117 -23.47 15.74 -25.43
C VAL A 117 -23.37 16.66 -24.21
N ALA A 118 -24.39 17.50 -24.02
CA ALA A 118 -24.51 18.31 -22.81
C ALA A 118 -25.03 17.48 -21.63
N CYS A 119 -24.65 17.85 -20.39
CA CYS A 119 -25.04 17.10 -19.19
C CYS A 119 -26.55 16.97 -19.04
N ASP A 120 -27.30 18.04 -19.29
CA ASP A 120 -28.76 18.07 -19.20
C ASP A 120 -29.44 17.15 -20.22
N GLY A 121 -28.83 16.95 -21.39
CA GLY A 121 -29.28 16.04 -22.44
C GLY A 121 -29.34 14.57 -22.03
N VAL A 122 -28.66 14.19 -20.93
CA VAL A 122 -28.66 12.84 -20.35
C VAL A 122 -29.16 12.81 -18.90
N GLY A 123 -29.80 13.89 -18.43
CA GLY A 123 -30.32 13.98 -17.07
C GLY A 123 -29.24 14.18 -15.99
N TRP A 124 -28.03 14.56 -16.38
CA TRP A 124 -26.94 14.91 -15.49
C TRP A 124 -26.85 16.42 -15.28
N VAL A 125 -26.04 16.86 -14.31
CA VAL A 125 -25.77 18.29 -14.06
C VAL A 125 -24.30 18.61 -14.28
N PRO A 126 -23.92 19.83 -14.71
CA PRO A 126 -22.52 20.21 -14.83
C PRO A 126 -21.78 20.09 -13.49
N ALA A 127 -20.53 19.60 -13.52
CA ALA A 127 -19.72 19.47 -12.31
C ALA A 127 -19.47 20.80 -11.59
N SER A 128 -19.42 21.90 -12.34
CA SER A 128 -19.31 23.27 -11.80
C SER A 128 -20.43 23.65 -10.81
N ARG A 129 -21.59 22.98 -10.87
CA ARG A 129 -22.68 23.18 -9.90
C ARG A 129 -22.26 22.86 -8.47
N ALA A 130 -21.25 22.01 -8.28
CA ALA A 130 -20.71 21.71 -6.95
C ALA A 130 -20.03 22.92 -6.29
N TYR A 131 -19.72 24.00 -6.99
CA TYR A 131 -19.22 25.24 -6.37
C TYR A 131 -20.34 26.10 -5.75
N GLU A 132 -21.57 25.95 -6.24
CA GLU A 132 -22.73 26.74 -5.82
C GLU A 132 -23.61 25.98 -4.83
N ASP A 133 -23.62 24.64 -4.91
CA ASP A 133 -24.41 23.76 -4.05
C ASP A 133 -23.51 23.00 -3.05
N VAL A 134 -23.44 23.55 -1.83
CA VAL A 134 -22.64 23.00 -0.72
C VAL A 134 -23.09 21.59 -0.34
N ASP A 135 -24.38 21.30 -0.39
CA ASP A 135 -24.91 19.99 -0.03
C ASP A 135 -24.58 18.94 -1.09
N LEU A 136 -24.66 19.30 -2.37
CA LEU A 136 -24.20 18.45 -3.46
C LEU A 136 -22.70 18.18 -3.35
N ARG A 137 -21.87 19.20 -3.14
CA ARG A 137 -20.42 19.04 -2.98
C ARG A 137 -20.08 18.12 -1.81
N ARG A 138 -20.75 18.30 -0.67
CA ARG A 138 -20.57 17.45 0.51
C ARG A 138 -20.88 15.98 0.17
N ARG A 139 -22.04 15.71 -0.42
CA ARG A 139 -22.44 14.34 -0.81
C ARG A 139 -21.47 13.72 -1.81
N LEU A 140 -20.96 14.48 -2.77
CA LEU A 140 -19.98 13.98 -3.74
C LEU A 140 -18.66 13.63 -3.08
N ILE A 141 -18.15 14.47 -2.17
CA ILE A 141 -16.91 14.14 -1.46
C ILE A 141 -17.10 12.87 -0.61
N ASP A 142 -18.23 12.71 0.07
CA ASP A 142 -18.53 11.48 0.84
C ASP A 142 -18.69 10.26 -0.10
N ALA A 143 -19.16 10.45 -1.33
CA ALA A 143 -19.32 9.37 -2.32
C ALA A 143 -18.00 8.96 -2.99
N LEU A 144 -17.03 9.88 -3.07
CA LEU A 144 -15.71 9.71 -3.70
C LEU A 144 -14.61 9.37 -2.69
N SER A 145 -14.93 9.21 -1.40
CA SER A 145 -13.96 8.92 -0.35
C SER A 145 -14.58 8.13 0.81
N LEU A 146 -13.79 7.91 1.84
CA LEU A 146 -14.21 7.35 3.12
C LEU A 146 -14.57 8.43 4.15
N ARG A 147 -14.70 9.71 3.73
CA ARG A 147 -15.13 10.78 4.63
C ARG A 147 -16.50 10.46 5.23
N HIS A 148 -16.57 10.45 6.56
CA HIS A 148 -17.79 10.14 7.32
C HIS A 148 -18.42 8.79 6.98
N PHE A 149 -17.66 7.87 6.38
CA PHE A 149 -18.21 6.55 6.08
C PHE A 149 -18.49 5.79 7.37
N VAL A 150 -19.69 5.23 7.46
CA VAL A 150 -20.10 4.31 8.51
C VAL A 150 -20.73 3.10 7.82
N ALA A 151 -20.21 1.91 8.12
CA ALA A 151 -20.75 0.67 7.59
C ALA A 151 -22.23 0.50 8.00
N ARG A 152 -23.02 -0.07 7.11
CA ARG A 152 -24.46 -0.32 7.31
C ARG A 152 -24.83 -1.67 6.72
N ASP A 153 -26.02 -2.15 7.05
CA ASP A 153 -26.51 -3.44 6.55
C ASP A 153 -26.44 -3.50 5.03
N GLY A 154 -25.72 -4.50 4.50
CA GLY A 154 -25.51 -4.71 3.07
C GLY A 154 -24.54 -3.73 2.40
N TRP A 155 -23.79 -2.92 3.15
CA TRP A 155 -22.78 -2.01 2.61
C TRP A 155 -21.59 -1.84 3.56
N SER A 156 -20.53 -2.59 3.28
CA SER A 156 -19.28 -2.64 4.04
C SER A 156 -18.32 -1.52 3.66
N GLY A 157 -17.20 -1.41 4.39
CA GLY A 157 -16.10 -0.52 4.02
C GLY A 157 -15.42 -0.94 2.72
N LEU A 158 -15.31 -2.25 2.44
CA LEU A 158 -14.90 -2.77 1.13
C LEU A 158 -15.81 -2.27 0.01
N ASP A 159 -17.13 -2.34 0.19
CA ASP A 159 -18.10 -1.86 -0.82
C ASP A 159 -17.96 -0.36 -1.06
N GLN A 160 -17.85 0.43 0.01
CA GLN A 160 -17.63 1.88 -0.12
C GLN A 160 -16.31 2.20 -0.80
N PHE A 161 -15.23 1.55 -0.38
CA PHE A 161 -13.89 1.79 -0.90
C PHE A 161 -13.84 1.57 -2.41
N PHE A 162 -14.22 0.37 -2.87
CA PHE A 162 -14.11 0.02 -4.28
C PHE A 162 -15.15 0.70 -5.18
N VAL A 163 -16.31 1.12 -4.66
CA VAL A 163 -17.25 1.89 -5.48
C VAL A 163 -16.72 3.29 -5.80
N THR A 164 -15.81 3.85 -4.99
CA THR A 164 -15.30 5.23 -5.21
C THR A 164 -14.65 5.37 -6.58
N PHE A 165 -13.87 4.38 -7.02
CA PHE A 165 -13.21 4.39 -8.33
C PHE A 165 -14.20 4.41 -9.50
N ASN A 166 -15.37 3.77 -9.36
CA ASN A 166 -16.44 3.82 -10.37
C ASN A 166 -17.17 5.17 -10.41
N ARG A 167 -16.92 6.04 -9.43
CA ARG A 167 -17.51 7.37 -9.29
C ARG A 167 -16.53 8.48 -9.67
N MET A 168 -15.25 8.18 -9.79
CA MET A 168 -14.22 9.12 -10.22
C MET A 168 -14.18 9.21 -11.75
N ALA A 169 -13.92 10.40 -12.26
CA ALA A 169 -13.65 10.64 -13.67
C ALA A 169 -12.81 11.91 -13.83
N ALA A 170 -11.82 11.86 -14.71
CA ALA A 170 -11.05 13.01 -15.17
C ALA A 170 -10.60 12.76 -16.61
N LYS A 171 -10.23 13.83 -17.32
CA LYS A 171 -9.67 13.71 -18.66
C LYS A 171 -8.25 13.15 -18.61
N PRO A 172 -7.80 12.41 -19.65
CA PRO A 172 -6.46 11.80 -19.68
C PRO A 172 -5.29 12.77 -19.45
N HIS A 173 -5.44 14.04 -19.87
CA HIS A 173 -4.39 15.05 -19.71
C HIS A 173 -4.06 15.40 -18.25
N ARG A 174 -4.87 14.93 -17.27
CA ARG A 174 -4.69 15.18 -15.83
C ARG A 174 -3.61 14.30 -15.17
N LEU A 175 -3.06 13.30 -15.87
CA LEU A 175 -2.07 12.39 -15.29
C LEU A 175 -0.83 13.12 -14.72
N GLY A 176 -0.29 14.10 -15.46
CA GLY A 176 0.84 14.89 -14.97
C GLY A 176 0.49 15.79 -13.77
N ASP A 177 -0.76 16.24 -13.66
CA ASP A 177 -1.26 17.00 -12.51
C ASP A 177 -1.34 16.11 -11.26
N MET A 178 -1.81 14.87 -11.42
CA MET A 178 -1.81 13.88 -10.33
C MET A 178 -0.41 13.66 -9.78
N LEU A 179 0.56 13.43 -10.67
CA LEU A 179 1.96 13.24 -10.30
C LEU A 179 2.58 14.45 -9.59
N ALA A 180 2.25 15.67 -10.04
CA ALA A 180 2.70 16.90 -9.38
C ALA A 180 2.12 17.03 -7.97
N MET A 181 0.84 16.74 -7.81
CA MET A 181 0.15 16.83 -6.52
C MET A 181 0.69 15.85 -5.48
N VAL A 182 0.81 14.57 -5.83
CA VAL A 182 1.36 13.57 -4.89
C VAL A 182 2.82 13.87 -4.55
N SER A 183 3.58 14.46 -5.49
CA SER A 183 4.97 14.88 -5.22
C SER A 183 5.07 16.03 -4.23
N ARG A 184 4.17 17.03 -4.30
CA ARG A 184 4.09 18.12 -3.31
C ARG A 184 3.79 17.56 -1.94
N ARG A 185 2.72 16.77 -1.83
CA ARG A 185 2.29 16.18 -0.56
C ARG A 185 3.35 15.26 0.04
N ALA A 186 4.09 14.53 -0.79
CA ALA A 186 5.20 13.72 -0.33
C ALA A 186 6.34 14.57 0.22
N ALA A 187 6.70 15.66 -0.46
CA ALA A 187 7.73 16.58 0.01
C ALA A 187 7.35 17.28 1.32
N ASP A 188 6.09 17.69 1.47
CA ASP A 188 5.56 18.31 2.70
C ASP A 188 5.66 17.37 3.91
N GLN A 189 5.68 16.06 3.66
CA GLN A 189 5.86 15.02 4.67
C GLN A 189 7.29 14.50 4.75
N ASN A 190 8.28 15.17 4.15
CA ASN A 190 9.68 14.75 4.16
C ASN A 190 9.92 13.34 3.58
N ILE A 191 9.13 12.96 2.56
CA ILE A 191 9.27 11.71 1.81
C ILE A 191 10.26 11.93 0.65
N LEU A 192 11.11 10.94 0.34
CA LEU A 192 12.11 11.03 -0.74
C LEU A 192 11.69 10.32 -2.03
N TYR A 193 10.86 9.28 -1.93
CA TYR A 193 10.60 8.36 -3.01
C TYR A 193 9.12 7.91 -3.06
N LEU A 194 8.57 7.79 -4.26
CA LEU A 194 7.22 7.26 -4.50
C LEU A 194 7.28 6.17 -5.57
N GLU A 195 6.66 5.02 -5.31
CA GLU A 195 6.26 4.04 -6.32
C GLU A 195 4.75 4.00 -6.42
N LEU A 196 4.22 4.44 -7.56
CA LEU A 196 2.78 4.65 -7.74
C LEU A 196 2.21 3.63 -8.72
N MET A 197 1.12 2.96 -8.33
CA MET A 197 0.39 2.05 -9.19
C MET A 197 -0.55 2.84 -10.11
N HIS A 198 -0.46 2.56 -11.41
CA HIS A 198 -1.37 3.16 -12.39
C HIS A 198 -1.56 2.26 -13.61
N THR A 199 -2.80 2.17 -14.12
CA THR A 199 -3.12 1.46 -15.36
C THR A 199 -3.13 2.46 -16.49
N ILE A 200 -2.34 2.17 -17.53
CA ILE A 200 -2.32 2.96 -18.75
C ILE A 200 -2.81 2.05 -19.89
N VAL A 201 -3.78 2.53 -20.69
CA VAL A 201 -4.29 1.86 -21.91
C VAL A 201 -5.06 0.54 -21.70
N VAL A 202 -5.91 0.43 -20.68
CA VAL A 202 -6.70 -0.80 -20.43
C VAL A 202 -7.99 -0.91 -21.23
N GLY A 203 -8.64 0.22 -21.54
CA GLY A 203 -9.90 0.22 -22.27
C GLY A 203 -9.76 -0.33 -23.69
N GLU A 204 -8.59 -0.11 -24.28
CA GLU A 204 -8.21 -0.54 -25.62
C GLU A 204 -7.88 -2.04 -25.69
N ILE A 205 -7.46 -2.67 -24.59
CA ILE A 205 -7.14 -4.10 -24.56
C ILE A 205 -8.40 -4.95 -24.70
N VAL A 206 -9.48 -4.58 -24.01
CA VAL A 206 -10.73 -5.36 -23.93
C VAL A 206 -11.25 -5.81 -25.31
N PRO A 207 -11.45 -4.91 -26.30
CA PRO A 207 -11.93 -5.35 -27.62
C PRO A 207 -10.91 -6.21 -28.38
N LEU A 208 -9.61 -6.06 -28.14
CA LEU A 208 -8.55 -6.78 -28.87
C LEU A 208 -8.45 -8.26 -28.48
N VAL A 209 -8.94 -8.62 -27.29
CA VAL A 209 -8.89 -9.98 -26.75
C VAL A 209 -10.27 -10.64 -26.61
N ALA A 210 -11.34 -9.97 -27.05
CA ALA A 210 -12.72 -10.39 -26.83
C ALA A 210 -13.01 -11.82 -27.35
N ASP A 211 -12.43 -12.18 -28.50
CA ASP A 211 -12.63 -13.48 -29.15
C ASP A 211 -11.54 -14.51 -28.82
N VAL A 212 -10.60 -14.19 -27.92
CA VAL A 212 -9.48 -15.08 -27.57
C VAL A 212 -9.90 -15.99 -26.41
N THR A 213 -10.06 -17.28 -26.70
CA THR A 213 -10.29 -18.30 -25.67
C THR A 213 -8.96 -18.92 -25.23
N LEU A 214 -8.70 -18.87 -23.92
CA LEU A 214 -7.50 -19.43 -23.32
C LEU A 214 -7.70 -20.90 -22.86
N THR A 215 -6.66 -21.72 -22.94
CA THR A 215 -6.64 -23.16 -22.57
C THR A 215 -6.37 -23.41 -21.10
N GLY A 216 -5.67 -22.49 -20.41
CA GLY A 216 -5.14 -22.71 -19.06
C GLY A 216 -3.66 -23.07 -19.03
N ASP A 217 -3.02 -23.33 -20.18
CA ASP A 217 -1.57 -23.49 -20.30
C ASP A 217 -0.94 -22.16 -20.69
N ALA A 218 -0.17 -21.54 -19.79
CA ALA A 218 0.35 -20.18 -19.95
C ALA A 218 1.13 -20.00 -21.27
N GLY A 219 1.99 -20.95 -21.66
CA GLY A 219 2.77 -20.82 -22.90
C GLY A 219 1.94 -20.96 -24.18
N THR A 220 0.90 -21.79 -24.19
CA THR A 220 -0.05 -21.86 -25.30
C THR A 220 -0.93 -20.61 -25.35
N ASP A 221 -1.37 -20.12 -24.19
CA ASP A 221 -2.19 -18.93 -24.05
C ASP A 221 -1.45 -17.66 -24.51
N TYR A 222 -0.17 -17.54 -24.17
CA TYR A 222 0.71 -16.47 -24.65
C TYR A 222 0.75 -16.46 -26.19
N ARG A 223 1.01 -17.61 -26.82
CA ARG A 223 1.05 -17.72 -28.29
C ARG A 223 -0.29 -17.38 -28.94
N ARG A 224 -1.42 -17.73 -28.31
CA ARG A 224 -2.75 -17.36 -28.80
C ARG A 224 -2.97 -15.85 -28.76
N LEU A 225 -2.59 -15.19 -27.66
CA LEU A 225 -2.67 -13.74 -27.53
C LEU A 225 -1.76 -13.04 -28.54
N MET A 226 -0.53 -13.52 -28.72
CA MET A 226 0.42 -12.96 -29.69
C MET A 226 -0.02 -13.15 -31.15
N ALA A 227 -0.84 -14.17 -31.46
CA ALA A 227 -1.43 -14.39 -32.78
C ALA A 227 -2.77 -13.65 -33.00
N SER A 228 -3.29 -12.94 -31.99
CA SER A 228 -4.56 -12.22 -32.03
C SER A 228 -4.38 -10.74 -32.41
N PRO A 229 -5.48 -9.97 -32.59
CA PRO A 229 -5.39 -8.52 -32.77
C PRO A 229 -4.60 -7.79 -31.67
N PHE A 230 -4.60 -8.32 -30.44
CA PHE A 230 -3.77 -7.79 -29.35
C PHE A 230 -2.27 -7.89 -29.67
N GLY A 231 -1.79 -9.06 -30.11
CA GLY A 231 -0.39 -9.25 -30.47
C GLY A 231 0.06 -8.32 -31.60
N ALA A 232 -0.83 -8.09 -32.58
CA ALA A 232 -0.57 -7.15 -33.67
C ALA A 232 -0.50 -5.67 -33.21
N ALA A 233 -1.21 -5.32 -32.13
CA ALA A 233 -1.25 -3.96 -31.58
C ALA A 233 -0.25 -3.73 -30.43
N LEU A 234 0.51 -4.75 -30.02
CA LEU A 234 1.32 -4.71 -28.80
C LEU A 234 2.40 -3.62 -28.82
N ASP A 235 3.08 -3.44 -29.96
CA ASP A 235 4.12 -2.42 -30.08
C ASP A 235 3.51 -1.01 -30.00
N ASP A 236 2.43 -0.74 -30.75
CA ASP A 236 1.70 0.54 -30.68
C ASP A 236 1.13 0.84 -29.28
N LEU A 237 0.64 -0.20 -28.57
CA LEU A 237 0.17 -0.07 -27.19
C LEU A 237 1.32 0.27 -26.25
N THR A 238 2.48 -0.35 -26.45
CA THR A 238 3.69 -0.10 -25.66
C THR A 238 4.16 1.34 -25.86
N ASP A 239 4.28 1.80 -27.10
CA ASP A 239 4.71 3.16 -27.42
C ASP A 239 3.78 4.20 -26.80
N ARG A 240 2.45 3.98 -26.87
CA ARG A 240 1.48 4.85 -26.20
C ARG A 240 1.66 4.92 -24.69
N ILE A 241 1.99 3.80 -24.03
CA ILE A 241 2.29 3.79 -22.61
C ILE A 241 3.51 4.66 -22.32
N VAL A 242 4.61 4.43 -23.04
CA VAL A 242 5.87 5.18 -22.86
C VAL A 242 5.65 6.67 -23.07
N ASP A 243 5.05 7.06 -24.19
CA ASP A 243 4.74 8.46 -24.51
C ASP A 243 3.87 9.12 -23.45
N THR A 244 2.86 8.41 -22.95
CA THR A 244 1.96 8.93 -21.91
C THR A 244 2.69 9.15 -20.58
N VAL A 245 3.56 8.21 -20.18
CA VAL A 245 4.36 8.33 -18.96
C VAL A 245 5.35 9.47 -19.08
N ASP A 246 6.08 9.56 -20.18
CA ASP A 246 7.08 10.60 -20.40
C ASP A 246 6.45 11.99 -20.45
N ALA A 247 5.32 12.13 -21.14
CA ALA A 247 4.55 13.37 -21.17
C ALA A 247 4.04 13.76 -19.78
N ALA A 248 3.56 12.80 -18.98
CA ALA A 248 3.10 13.07 -17.61
C ALA A 248 4.25 13.46 -16.67
N MET A 249 5.40 12.81 -16.77
CA MET A 249 6.61 13.16 -16.01
C MET A 249 7.15 14.54 -16.39
N ALA A 250 7.15 14.87 -17.69
CA ALA A 250 7.52 16.21 -18.16
C ALA A 250 6.54 17.28 -17.66
N LYS A 251 5.23 17.03 -17.74
CA LYS A 251 4.20 17.93 -17.21
C LYS A 251 4.35 18.13 -15.71
N ARG A 252 4.60 17.06 -14.94
CA ARG A 252 4.91 17.13 -13.51
C ARG A 252 6.07 18.09 -13.24
N ARG A 253 7.20 17.94 -13.94
CA ARG A 253 8.37 18.82 -13.77
C ARG A 253 8.04 20.28 -14.07
N ALA A 254 7.30 20.53 -15.15
CA ALA A 254 6.88 21.87 -15.53
C ALA A 254 5.97 22.51 -14.47
N LEU A 255 4.97 21.77 -13.98
CA LEU A 255 4.04 22.25 -12.93
C LEU A 255 4.74 22.56 -11.60
N LEU A 256 5.84 21.88 -11.29
CA LEU A 256 6.64 22.10 -10.08
C LEU A 256 7.81 23.07 -10.28
N GLY A 257 7.99 23.60 -11.50
CA GLY A 257 9.07 24.54 -11.82
C GLY A 257 10.48 23.95 -11.66
N CYS A 258 10.66 22.63 -11.85
CA CYS A 258 11.91 21.94 -11.48
C CYS A 258 13.16 22.40 -12.23
N ASP A 259 12.98 23.00 -13.41
CA ASP A 259 14.06 23.51 -14.25
C ASP A 259 14.26 25.03 -14.11
N GLY A 260 13.48 25.69 -13.24
CA GLY A 260 13.53 27.13 -12.99
C GLY A 260 14.16 27.51 -11.66
N GLY A 261 14.32 28.83 -11.42
CA GLY A 261 14.90 29.36 -10.18
C GLY A 261 14.00 29.28 -8.93
N ALA A 262 12.78 28.74 -9.07
CA ALA A 262 11.78 28.60 -8.02
C ALA A 262 11.25 27.15 -7.94
N ALA A 263 12.15 26.17 -8.06
CA ALA A 263 11.79 24.76 -8.00
C ALA A 263 11.12 24.41 -6.65
N GLU A 264 9.92 23.82 -6.73
CA GLU A 264 9.20 23.39 -5.54
C GLU A 264 9.89 22.18 -4.86
N PRO A 265 9.74 21.97 -3.54
CA PRO A 265 10.29 20.81 -2.84
C PRO A 265 9.91 19.46 -3.46
N GLY A 266 8.73 19.37 -4.07
CA GLY A 266 8.26 18.20 -4.81
C GLY A 266 9.19 17.73 -5.93
N CYS A 267 10.00 18.62 -6.51
CA CYS A 267 11.00 18.27 -7.52
C CYS A 267 12.07 17.31 -7.01
N ALA A 268 12.35 17.34 -5.70
CA ALA A 268 13.35 16.47 -5.08
C ALA A 268 12.80 15.06 -4.78
N VAL A 269 11.49 14.84 -4.91
CA VAL A 269 10.87 13.51 -4.75
C VAL A 269 11.11 12.71 -6.03
N THR A 270 11.76 11.56 -5.89
CA THR A 270 11.93 10.61 -7.00
C THR A 270 10.64 9.83 -7.16
N VAL A 271 10.11 9.74 -8.39
CA VAL A 271 8.86 9.03 -8.68
C VAL A 271 9.13 7.91 -9.68
N ARG A 272 8.52 6.75 -9.43
CA ARG A 272 8.44 5.60 -10.34
C ARG A 272 7.01 5.07 -10.35
N LEU A 273 6.67 4.35 -11.41
CA LEU A 273 5.35 3.77 -11.63
C LEU A 273 5.43 2.25 -11.63
N GLN A 274 4.39 1.62 -11.10
CA GLN A 274 4.14 0.19 -11.26
C GLN A 274 2.99 0.01 -12.24
N HIS A 275 3.18 -0.84 -13.26
CA HIS A 275 2.10 -1.20 -14.17
C HIS A 275 1.09 -2.06 -13.41
N GLN A 276 -0.12 -1.54 -13.23
CA GLN A 276 -1.15 -2.27 -12.48
C GLN A 276 -2.05 -3.08 -13.43
N VAL A 277 -2.28 -4.36 -13.09
CA VAL A 277 -3.11 -5.33 -13.81
C VAL A 277 -4.42 -5.53 -13.06
N LEU A 278 -5.54 -5.30 -13.73
CA LEU A 278 -6.87 -5.52 -13.14
C LEU A 278 -7.18 -7.03 -13.14
N ARG A 279 -7.06 -7.69 -11.98
CA ARG A 279 -7.18 -9.15 -11.85
C ARG A 279 -8.60 -9.71 -11.97
N ASP A 280 -9.60 -8.85 -12.05
CA ASP A 280 -11.02 -9.23 -12.18
C ASP A 280 -11.52 -9.25 -13.64
N PHE A 281 -10.61 -9.07 -14.61
CA PHE A 281 -10.92 -9.16 -16.05
C PHE A 281 -11.00 -10.62 -16.51
N SER A 282 -11.43 -10.86 -17.75
CA SER A 282 -11.33 -12.22 -18.31
C SER A 282 -9.87 -12.73 -18.29
N PRO A 283 -9.62 -14.05 -18.24
CA PRO A 283 -8.25 -14.58 -18.27
C PRO A 283 -7.41 -14.05 -19.43
N ALA A 284 -8.01 -13.85 -20.60
CA ALA A 284 -7.35 -13.24 -21.76
C ALA A 284 -6.99 -11.77 -21.50
N GLY A 285 -7.90 -11.00 -20.90
CA GLY A 285 -7.65 -9.60 -20.54
C GLY A 285 -6.61 -9.43 -19.45
N VAL A 286 -6.59 -10.30 -18.43
CA VAL A 286 -5.56 -10.29 -17.38
C VAL A 286 -4.19 -10.58 -17.98
N TYR A 287 -4.08 -11.64 -18.80
CA TYR A 287 -2.78 -12.01 -19.35
C TYR A 287 -2.26 -11.00 -20.38
N ALA A 288 -3.15 -10.42 -21.20
CA ALA A 288 -2.78 -9.36 -22.14
C ALA A 288 -2.24 -8.11 -21.42
N GLN A 289 -2.87 -7.70 -20.31
CA GLN A 289 -2.33 -6.63 -19.45
C GLN A 289 -0.94 -6.99 -18.92
N MET A 290 -0.73 -8.23 -18.45
CA MET A 290 0.60 -8.67 -17.98
C MET A 290 1.66 -8.62 -19.07
N ILE A 291 1.35 -9.11 -20.28
CA ILE A 291 2.25 -9.08 -21.44
C ILE A 291 2.62 -7.63 -21.79
N LEU A 292 1.62 -6.74 -21.85
CA LEU A 292 1.82 -5.33 -22.14
C LEU A 292 2.67 -4.65 -21.07
N GLY A 293 2.38 -4.89 -19.78
CA GLY A 293 3.18 -4.39 -18.67
C GLY A 293 4.63 -4.86 -18.74
N TRP A 294 4.86 -6.15 -19.02
CA TRP A 294 6.21 -6.72 -19.16
C TRP A 294 6.99 -6.04 -20.27
N ARG A 295 6.34 -5.76 -21.41
CA ARG A 295 6.96 -5.05 -22.53
C ARG A 295 7.22 -3.58 -22.20
N ALA A 296 6.27 -2.89 -21.57
CA ALA A 296 6.40 -1.49 -21.21
C ALA A 296 7.52 -1.24 -20.18
N MET A 297 7.69 -2.14 -19.21
CA MET A 297 8.83 -2.11 -18.27
C MET A 297 10.19 -2.35 -18.93
N ALA A 298 10.21 -2.94 -20.13
CA ALA A 298 11.43 -3.07 -20.93
C ALA A 298 11.78 -1.77 -21.66
N ALA A 299 10.76 -0.96 -21.97
CA ALA A 299 10.85 0.21 -22.83
C ALA A 299 10.94 1.54 -22.04
N SER A 300 10.65 1.54 -20.74
CA SER A 300 10.66 2.77 -19.92
C SER A 300 11.32 2.57 -18.55
N ASP A 301 12.29 3.44 -18.24
CA ASP A 301 12.94 3.52 -16.92
C ASP A 301 12.01 4.07 -15.81
N HIS A 302 10.83 4.58 -16.19
CA HIS A 302 9.82 5.06 -15.25
C HIS A 302 8.89 3.94 -14.76
N LEU A 303 8.76 2.83 -15.51
CA LEU A 303 7.93 1.67 -15.16
C LEU A 303 8.78 0.56 -14.56
N VAL A 304 8.74 0.42 -13.24
CA VAL A 304 9.74 -0.37 -12.51
C VAL A 304 9.27 -1.73 -12.03
N ALA A 305 7.96 -1.95 -11.96
CA ALA A 305 7.36 -3.23 -11.56
C ALA A 305 5.97 -3.41 -12.15
N ILE A 306 5.46 -4.63 -12.03
CA ILE A 306 4.06 -4.98 -12.25
C ILE A 306 3.40 -5.30 -10.92
N ASN A 307 2.10 -5.01 -10.80
CA ASN A 307 1.29 -5.35 -9.64
C ASN A 307 -0.13 -5.73 -10.05
N LEU A 308 -0.70 -6.76 -9.44
CA LEU A 308 -2.11 -7.11 -9.67
C LEU A 308 -2.97 -6.37 -8.64
N VAL A 309 -3.99 -5.67 -9.10
CA VAL A 309 -4.86 -4.82 -8.26
C VAL A 309 -6.32 -5.22 -8.46
N THR A 310 -7.28 -4.47 -7.87
CA THR A 310 -8.71 -4.81 -7.70
C THR A 310 -8.95 -5.87 -6.62
N PRO A 311 -10.18 -6.01 -6.07
CA PRO A 311 -10.38 -6.81 -4.88
C PRO A 311 -9.99 -8.27 -5.09
N GLU A 312 -9.15 -8.78 -4.19
CA GLU A 312 -8.65 -10.15 -4.24
C GLU A 312 -9.75 -11.19 -3.95
N ASN A 313 -10.83 -10.79 -3.28
CA ASN A 313 -11.95 -11.66 -2.92
C ASN A 313 -13.01 -11.82 -4.02
N ARG A 314 -12.84 -11.21 -5.20
CA ARG A 314 -13.81 -11.37 -6.30
C ARG A 314 -13.72 -12.75 -6.92
N HIS A 315 -14.82 -13.17 -7.55
CA HIS A 315 -14.96 -14.52 -8.10
C HIS A 315 -13.83 -14.90 -9.07
N VAL A 316 -13.47 -14.01 -10.01
CA VAL A 316 -12.39 -14.28 -10.98
C VAL A 316 -11.04 -14.32 -10.27
N ALA A 317 -10.77 -13.35 -9.40
CA ALA A 317 -9.53 -13.26 -8.64
C ALA A 317 -9.26 -14.54 -7.83
N LEU A 318 -10.26 -15.05 -7.10
CA LEU A 318 -10.16 -16.29 -6.32
C LEU A 318 -10.04 -17.54 -7.20
N ARG A 319 -10.88 -17.64 -8.24
CA ARG A 319 -10.91 -18.82 -9.12
C ARG A 319 -9.59 -18.99 -9.88
N ASP A 320 -9.01 -17.89 -10.36
CA ASP A 320 -7.89 -17.90 -11.28
C ASP A 320 -6.56 -17.49 -10.63
N TYR A 321 -6.47 -17.38 -9.30
CA TYR A 321 -5.27 -16.86 -8.62
C TYR A 321 -3.99 -17.61 -9.04
N THR A 322 -3.97 -18.94 -8.92
CA THR A 322 -2.83 -19.77 -9.34
C THR A 322 -2.51 -19.60 -10.82
N ARG A 323 -3.55 -19.50 -11.66
CA ARG A 323 -3.39 -19.26 -13.10
C ARG A 323 -2.74 -17.91 -13.38
N HIS A 324 -3.09 -16.86 -12.63
CA HIS A 324 -2.44 -15.56 -12.75
C HIS A 324 -0.95 -15.65 -12.38
N MET A 325 -0.60 -16.46 -11.38
CA MET A 325 0.80 -16.67 -11.01
C MET A 325 1.55 -17.47 -12.09
N ASP A 326 0.93 -18.49 -12.69
CA ASP A 326 1.51 -19.25 -13.81
C ASP A 326 1.76 -18.35 -15.04
N MET A 327 0.88 -17.36 -15.28
CA MET A 327 1.06 -16.37 -16.35
C MET A 327 2.28 -15.47 -16.10
N LEU A 328 2.45 -14.96 -14.87
CA LEU A 328 3.61 -14.17 -14.46
C LEU A 328 4.89 -15.00 -14.54
N ASP A 329 4.85 -16.22 -14.04
CA ASP A 329 5.95 -17.17 -14.10
C ASP A 329 6.39 -17.44 -15.54
N HIS A 330 5.45 -17.64 -16.47
CA HIS A 330 5.76 -17.81 -17.88
C HIS A 330 6.55 -16.60 -18.41
N LEU A 331 6.05 -15.38 -18.19
CA LEU A 331 6.72 -14.15 -18.65
C LEU A 331 8.10 -13.98 -18.00
N TYR A 332 8.21 -14.27 -16.70
CA TYR A 332 9.48 -14.19 -15.99
C TYR A 332 10.53 -15.15 -16.59
N ARG A 333 10.12 -16.37 -16.96
CA ARG A 333 11.00 -17.39 -17.53
C ARG A 333 11.31 -17.17 -19.02
N THR A 334 10.39 -16.63 -19.82
CA THR A 334 10.54 -16.53 -21.29
C THR A 334 10.85 -15.13 -21.79
N GLU A 335 10.33 -14.08 -21.15
CA GLU A 335 10.52 -12.67 -21.53
C GLU A 335 11.57 -11.95 -20.65
N GLY A 336 12.13 -12.68 -19.69
CA GLY A 336 13.22 -12.26 -18.83
C GLY A 336 12.75 -11.75 -17.45
N PRO A 337 13.61 -11.88 -16.41
CA PRO A 337 13.32 -11.41 -15.06
C PRO A 337 12.99 -9.91 -15.00
N ARG A 338 11.94 -9.58 -14.25
CA ARG A 338 11.54 -8.20 -13.93
C ARG A 338 11.08 -8.11 -12.48
N ASN A 339 11.00 -6.89 -11.95
CA ASN A 339 10.49 -6.70 -10.61
C ASN A 339 8.98 -6.95 -10.58
N VAL A 340 8.55 -7.69 -9.56
CA VAL A 340 7.16 -8.01 -9.30
C VAL A 340 6.85 -7.65 -7.85
N ALA A 341 5.83 -6.83 -7.63
CA ALA A 341 5.18 -6.65 -6.34
C ALA A 341 3.72 -7.07 -6.50
N LEU A 342 3.11 -7.75 -5.53
CA LEU A 342 1.73 -8.21 -5.67
C LEU A 342 0.93 -7.88 -4.41
N HIS A 343 -0.28 -7.34 -4.59
CA HIS A 343 -1.32 -7.52 -3.58
C HIS A 343 -1.55 -9.02 -3.42
N ALA A 344 -1.25 -9.55 -2.24
CA ALA A 344 -1.45 -10.96 -1.95
C ALA A 344 -1.80 -11.12 -0.48
N GLY A 345 -2.83 -11.93 -0.23
CA GLY A 345 -3.33 -12.14 1.12
C GLY A 345 -4.00 -10.91 1.71
N GLU A 346 -4.54 -10.00 0.89
CA GLU A 346 -5.50 -8.97 1.32
C GLU A 346 -6.88 -9.62 1.51
N LEU A 347 -6.90 -10.65 2.36
CA LEU A 347 -8.03 -11.53 2.62
C LEU A 347 -8.12 -11.79 4.12
N ALA A 348 -9.34 -12.02 4.61
CA ALA A 348 -9.59 -12.29 6.02
C ALA A 348 -10.74 -13.29 6.21
N LEU A 349 -10.79 -13.93 7.39
CA LEU A 349 -11.91 -14.78 7.79
C LEU A 349 -13.22 -13.97 7.76
N GLY A 350 -14.27 -14.59 7.21
CA GLY A 350 -15.58 -13.95 7.04
C GLY A 350 -15.74 -13.21 5.71
N LEU A 351 -14.65 -12.78 5.08
CA LEU A 351 -14.68 -12.20 3.72
C LEU A 351 -14.65 -13.28 2.64
N VAL A 352 -13.82 -14.31 2.84
CA VAL A 352 -13.67 -15.47 1.93
C VAL A 352 -13.76 -16.79 2.70
N ARG A 353 -13.79 -17.91 1.97
CA ARG A 353 -13.77 -19.24 2.60
C ARG A 353 -12.36 -19.51 3.14
N PRO A 354 -12.21 -20.30 4.22
CA PRO A 354 -10.88 -20.61 4.77
C PRO A 354 -9.89 -21.16 3.73
N ASP A 355 -10.34 -22.00 2.80
CA ASP A 355 -9.47 -22.58 1.75
C ASP A 355 -8.81 -21.51 0.86
N ASP A 356 -9.46 -20.35 0.69
CA ASP A 356 -8.95 -19.22 -0.11
C ASP A 356 -7.84 -18.44 0.64
N LEU A 357 -7.62 -18.69 1.95
CA LEU A 357 -6.61 -17.99 2.77
C LEU A 357 -5.23 -18.69 2.82
N HIS A 358 -5.12 -19.87 2.24
CA HIS A 358 -4.06 -20.84 2.56
C HIS A 358 -2.83 -20.79 1.64
N PHE A 359 -2.80 -19.93 0.62
CA PHE A 359 -1.79 -20.02 -0.44
C PHE A 359 -1.43 -18.73 -1.20
N HIS A 360 -2.20 -17.65 -1.10
CA HIS A 360 -2.06 -16.50 -2.00
C HIS A 360 -0.69 -15.80 -1.87
N ILE A 361 -0.20 -15.60 -0.65
CA ILE A 361 1.11 -14.99 -0.39
C ILE A 361 2.22 -15.95 -0.84
N ARG A 362 2.05 -17.25 -0.55
CA ARG A 362 3.01 -18.28 -0.97
C ARG A 362 3.15 -18.32 -2.49
N GLU A 363 2.04 -18.44 -3.22
CA GLU A 363 2.06 -18.53 -4.68
C GLU A 363 2.52 -17.22 -5.33
N ALA A 364 2.22 -16.06 -4.75
CA ALA A 364 2.78 -14.78 -5.20
C ALA A 364 4.32 -14.79 -5.19
N ILE A 365 4.93 -15.40 -4.18
CA ILE A 365 6.39 -15.51 -4.04
C ILE A 365 6.95 -16.64 -4.91
N GLU A 366 6.36 -17.83 -4.82
CA GLU A 366 6.89 -19.07 -5.39
C GLU A 366 6.70 -19.18 -6.89
N LEU A 367 5.55 -18.72 -7.38
CA LEU A 367 5.14 -18.79 -8.78
C LEU A 367 5.15 -17.38 -9.38
N GLY A 368 4.57 -16.40 -8.70
CA GLY A 368 4.52 -15.01 -9.19
C GLY A 368 5.86 -14.27 -9.17
N HIS A 369 6.91 -14.84 -8.56
CA HIS A 369 8.25 -14.23 -8.38
C HIS A 369 8.23 -12.88 -7.62
N ALA A 370 7.20 -12.62 -6.81
CA ALA A 370 7.07 -11.37 -6.07
C ALA A 370 8.23 -11.16 -5.09
N ARG A 371 8.80 -9.95 -5.13
CA ARG A 371 9.84 -9.48 -4.19
C ARG A 371 9.32 -8.50 -3.15
N ARG A 372 8.07 -8.03 -3.32
CA ARG A 372 7.31 -7.34 -2.29
C ARG A 372 5.86 -7.82 -2.30
N ILE A 373 5.29 -7.92 -1.10
CA ILE A 373 3.89 -8.32 -0.88
C ILE A 373 3.12 -7.14 -0.34
N GLY A 374 2.11 -6.69 -1.08
CA GLY A 374 1.14 -5.71 -0.64
C GLY A 374 0.16 -6.31 0.36
N HIS A 375 -0.06 -5.62 1.46
CA HIS A 375 -0.91 -6.01 2.59
C HIS A 375 -0.41 -7.23 3.38
N GLY A 376 -0.42 -8.44 2.80
CA GLY A 376 0.02 -9.66 3.48
C GLY A 376 -0.81 -10.05 4.71
N VAL A 377 -2.09 -9.68 4.76
CA VAL A 377 -2.93 -9.82 5.96
C VAL A 377 -3.19 -11.28 6.33
N SER A 378 -3.37 -12.16 5.34
CA SER A 378 -3.73 -13.56 5.58
C SER A 378 -2.56 -14.48 5.97
N ILE A 379 -1.35 -13.94 6.23
CA ILE A 379 -0.15 -14.76 6.46
C ILE A 379 -0.30 -15.80 7.56
N ALA A 380 -1.06 -15.52 8.63
CA ALA A 380 -1.29 -16.47 9.72
C ALA A 380 -2.12 -17.70 9.28
N HIS A 381 -2.82 -17.60 8.15
CA HIS A 381 -3.63 -18.66 7.57
C HIS A 381 -2.90 -19.42 6.45
N GLU A 382 -1.77 -18.93 5.97
CA GLU A 382 -0.96 -19.62 4.96
C GLU A 382 -0.55 -21.02 5.43
N ARG A 383 -0.59 -21.98 4.49
CA ARG A 383 -0.07 -23.32 4.77
C ARG A 383 1.43 -23.21 5.07
N ASP A 384 1.83 -23.74 6.22
CA ASP A 384 3.20 -23.67 6.72
C ASP A 384 3.72 -22.21 6.79
N SER A 385 2.91 -21.35 7.42
CA SER A 385 3.19 -19.92 7.60
C SER A 385 4.56 -19.65 8.22
N GLU A 386 5.00 -20.46 9.19
CA GLU A 386 6.32 -20.31 9.82
C GLU A 386 7.46 -20.46 8.80
N ALA A 387 7.41 -21.48 7.95
CA ALA A 387 8.41 -21.66 6.90
C ALA A 387 8.34 -20.54 5.84
N LEU A 388 7.14 -20.05 5.52
CA LEU A 388 6.97 -18.93 4.61
C LEU A 388 7.59 -17.64 5.16
N LEU A 389 7.32 -17.32 6.43
CA LEU A 389 7.92 -16.19 7.13
C LEU A 389 9.46 -16.30 7.17
N ALA A 390 9.99 -17.48 7.51
CA ALA A 390 11.43 -17.71 7.54
C ALA A 390 12.07 -17.50 6.16
N ARG A 391 11.40 -17.94 5.09
CA ARG A 391 11.83 -17.70 3.71
C ARG A 391 11.81 -16.22 3.35
N MET A 392 10.71 -15.52 3.66
CA MET A 392 10.58 -14.08 3.39
C MET A 392 11.69 -13.28 4.06
N ALA A 393 12.03 -13.61 5.31
CA ALA A 393 13.15 -13.00 6.02
C ALA A 393 14.50 -13.31 5.37
N ALA A 394 14.76 -14.59 5.03
CA ALA A 394 16.03 -15.02 4.44
C ALA A 394 16.28 -14.44 3.04
N GLU A 395 15.23 -14.30 2.22
CA GLU A 395 15.31 -13.78 0.85
C GLU A 395 15.11 -12.26 0.77
N GLY A 396 14.79 -11.59 1.89
CA GLY A 396 14.50 -10.15 1.90
C GLY A 396 13.25 -9.79 1.10
N ILE A 397 12.18 -10.58 1.21
CA ILE A 397 10.88 -10.27 0.59
C ILE A 397 10.11 -9.37 1.55
N ALA A 398 9.97 -8.10 1.17
CA ALA A 398 9.35 -7.11 2.04
C ALA A 398 7.81 -7.17 1.99
N VAL A 399 7.17 -6.71 3.08
CA VAL A 399 5.71 -6.52 3.13
C VAL A 399 5.38 -5.05 3.26
N GLU A 400 4.49 -4.57 2.39
CA GLU A 400 3.98 -3.20 2.35
C GLU A 400 2.70 -3.14 3.20
N ILE A 401 2.79 -2.53 4.38
CA ILE A 401 1.72 -2.52 5.38
C ILE A 401 0.82 -1.28 5.18
N ASN A 402 -0.48 -1.53 5.01
CA ASN A 402 -1.51 -0.53 4.70
C ASN A 402 -2.60 -0.51 5.80
N LEU A 403 -2.28 0.00 6.99
CA LEU A 403 -3.10 -0.25 8.20
C LEU A 403 -4.52 0.34 8.09
N THR A 404 -4.67 1.53 7.53
CA THR A 404 -6.00 2.13 7.34
C THR A 404 -6.82 1.43 6.27
N SER A 405 -6.17 1.00 5.18
CA SER A 405 -6.83 0.20 4.16
C SER A 405 -7.33 -1.13 4.75
N ASN A 406 -6.48 -1.86 5.46
CA ASN A 406 -6.84 -3.15 6.05
C ASN A 406 -8.00 -3.07 7.06
N ASP A 407 -8.06 -1.99 7.84
CA ASP A 407 -9.17 -1.74 8.75
C ASP A 407 -10.48 -1.47 8.00
N VAL A 408 -10.45 -0.59 7.01
CA VAL A 408 -11.68 -0.22 6.29
C VAL A 408 -12.18 -1.35 5.39
N ILE A 409 -11.29 -2.00 4.65
CA ILE A 409 -11.64 -3.03 3.66
C ILE A 409 -11.91 -4.37 4.35
N LEU A 410 -11.06 -4.79 5.28
CA LEU A 410 -11.10 -6.13 5.87
C LEU A 410 -11.66 -6.15 7.30
N GLY A 411 -11.75 -5.01 7.97
CA GLY A 411 -12.05 -4.94 9.41
C GLY A 411 -10.87 -5.34 10.30
N VAL A 412 -9.67 -5.51 9.73
CA VAL A 412 -8.48 -5.99 10.45
C VAL A 412 -7.71 -4.81 11.05
N ARG A 413 -7.61 -4.76 12.37
CA ARG A 413 -6.99 -3.64 13.11
C ARG A 413 -6.48 -4.10 14.48
N GLY A 414 -5.60 -3.31 15.09
CA GLY A 414 -5.08 -3.64 16.42
C GLY A 414 -4.34 -4.98 16.41
N ASP A 415 -4.64 -5.80 17.41
CA ASP A 415 -4.01 -7.11 17.62
C ASP A 415 -4.39 -8.16 16.56
N ASP A 416 -5.44 -7.92 15.75
CA ASP A 416 -5.82 -8.81 14.65
C ASP A 416 -4.88 -8.66 13.43
N HIS A 417 -4.05 -7.61 13.39
CA HIS A 417 -3.16 -7.36 12.27
C HIS A 417 -1.84 -8.16 12.39
N PRO A 418 -1.35 -8.85 11.34
CA PRO A 418 -0.16 -9.70 11.42
C PRO A 418 1.18 -8.94 11.45
N PHE A 419 1.17 -7.64 11.76
CA PHE A 419 2.36 -6.79 11.71
C PHE A 419 3.47 -7.35 12.61
N ASP A 420 3.12 -7.74 13.83
CA ASP A 420 4.07 -8.28 14.80
C ASP A 420 4.54 -9.69 14.47
N LEU A 421 3.74 -10.47 13.74
CA LEU A 421 4.17 -11.77 13.26
C LEU A 421 5.32 -11.63 12.26
N TYR A 422 5.18 -10.73 11.29
CA TYR A 422 6.26 -10.40 10.35
C TYR A 422 7.49 -9.80 11.06
N ARG A 423 7.26 -8.83 11.97
CA ARG A 423 8.34 -8.18 12.71
C ARG A 423 9.15 -9.18 13.54
N ALA A 424 8.48 -10.08 14.26
CA ALA A 424 9.12 -11.10 15.09
C ALA A 424 9.90 -12.12 14.24
N ALA A 425 9.43 -12.43 13.03
CA ALA A 425 10.13 -13.30 12.09
C ALA A 425 11.32 -12.63 11.37
N GLY A 426 11.54 -11.33 11.57
CA GLY A 426 12.59 -10.58 10.88
C GLY A 426 12.28 -10.28 9.41
N VAL A 427 11.01 -10.39 9.00
CA VAL A 427 10.58 -10.02 7.65
C VAL A 427 10.67 -8.50 7.49
N PRO A 428 11.24 -7.98 6.39
CA PRO A 428 11.32 -6.54 6.17
C PRO A 428 9.94 -5.93 5.96
N LEU A 429 9.66 -4.83 6.65
CA LEU A 429 8.38 -4.13 6.60
C LEU A 429 8.55 -2.70 6.08
N THR A 430 7.58 -2.21 5.32
CA THR A 430 7.38 -0.80 5.00
C THR A 430 5.97 -0.37 5.41
N LEU A 431 5.76 0.93 5.65
CA LEU A 431 4.43 1.51 5.81
C LEU A 431 4.08 2.26 4.53
N SER A 432 2.84 2.15 4.08
CA SER A 432 2.37 2.77 2.84
C SER A 432 0.92 3.25 2.99
N THR A 433 0.47 4.12 2.07
CA THR A 433 -0.85 4.77 2.19
C THR A 433 -1.98 4.07 1.44
N ASP A 434 -1.64 3.21 0.47
CA ASP A 434 -2.58 2.56 -0.45
C ASP A 434 -3.36 3.55 -1.31
N ASP A 435 -4.42 4.17 -0.79
CA ASP A 435 -5.22 5.17 -1.49
C ASP A 435 -5.40 6.41 -0.60
N GLU A 436 -4.34 7.23 -0.48
CA GLU A 436 -4.29 8.37 0.46
C GLU A 436 -5.49 9.33 0.34
N GLY A 437 -6.00 9.56 -0.88
CA GLY A 437 -7.12 10.46 -1.16
C GLY A 437 -8.48 9.84 -0.86
N VAL A 438 -8.69 8.56 -1.18
CA VAL A 438 -9.91 7.81 -0.85
C VAL A 438 -10.03 7.64 0.66
N SER A 439 -8.94 7.20 1.31
CA SER A 439 -8.86 7.00 2.75
C SER A 439 -8.75 8.30 3.56
N ARG A 440 -8.45 9.42 2.89
CA ARG A 440 -8.27 10.75 3.48
C ARG A 440 -7.21 10.77 4.59
N ILE A 441 -6.10 10.12 4.30
CA ILE A 441 -4.93 10.02 5.17
C ILE A 441 -3.70 10.51 4.43
N ASP A 442 -2.57 10.53 5.12
CA ASP A 442 -1.26 10.77 4.55
C ASP A 442 -0.27 9.77 5.16
N LEU A 443 0.95 9.63 4.63
CA LEU A 443 1.88 8.62 5.15
C LEU A 443 2.22 8.87 6.63
N THR A 444 2.26 10.12 7.08
CA THR A 444 2.47 10.45 8.49
C THR A 444 1.35 9.86 9.38
N HIS A 445 0.10 9.83 8.90
CA HIS A 445 -1.00 9.16 9.59
C HIS A 445 -0.70 7.67 9.84
N GLU A 446 -0.20 6.95 8.83
CA GLU A 446 0.13 5.53 8.92
C GLU A 446 1.26 5.28 9.93
N TYR A 447 2.29 6.14 9.93
CA TYR A 447 3.35 6.10 10.93
C TYR A 447 2.82 6.31 12.36
N VAL A 448 1.96 7.32 12.57
CA VAL A 448 1.33 7.57 13.88
C VAL A 448 0.50 6.35 14.30
N ARG A 449 -0.29 5.79 13.38
CA ARG A 449 -1.12 4.62 13.63
C ARG A 449 -0.29 3.39 14.01
N ALA A 450 0.79 3.12 13.29
CA ALA A 450 1.70 2.01 13.56
C ALA A 450 2.36 2.14 14.95
N VAL A 451 2.89 3.33 15.28
CA VAL A 451 3.53 3.60 16.58
C VAL A 451 2.56 3.37 17.74
N GLN A 452 1.33 3.85 17.62
CA GLN A 452 0.33 3.72 18.68
C GLN A 452 -0.23 2.31 18.82
N THR A 453 -0.27 1.54 17.71
CA THR A 453 -0.84 0.19 17.71
C THR A 453 0.16 -0.86 18.18
N PHE A 454 1.41 -0.78 17.74
CA PHE A 454 2.43 -1.84 17.95
C PHE A 454 3.56 -1.41 18.90
N ASP A 455 3.34 -0.31 19.63
CA ASP A 455 4.27 0.27 20.62
C ASP A 455 5.70 0.47 20.07
N LEU A 456 5.81 0.94 18.83
CA LEU A 456 7.11 1.04 18.14
C LEU A 456 8.04 2.04 18.82
N SER A 457 9.33 1.71 18.86
CA SER A 457 10.41 2.62 19.25
C SER A 457 10.82 3.53 18.10
N TYR A 458 11.61 4.57 18.40
CA TYR A 458 12.18 5.44 17.36
C TYR A 458 13.03 4.65 16.34
N ASP A 459 13.82 3.66 16.79
CA ASP A 459 14.65 2.85 15.92
C ASP A 459 13.84 1.92 15.01
N ASP A 460 12.70 1.40 15.50
CA ASP A 460 11.76 0.64 14.67
C ASP A 460 11.20 1.51 13.54
N VAL A 461 10.78 2.72 13.89
CA VAL A 461 10.24 3.69 12.93
C VAL A 461 11.30 4.11 11.90
N LYS A 462 12.53 4.38 12.35
CA LYS A 462 13.67 4.70 11.47
C LYS A 462 13.99 3.54 10.53
N ARG A 463 13.90 2.30 11.01
CA ARG A 463 14.08 1.09 10.18
C ARG A 463 12.98 0.95 9.13
N LEU A 464 11.71 1.17 9.46
CA LEU A 464 10.61 1.19 8.48
C LEU A 464 10.86 2.24 7.38
N SER A 465 11.32 3.44 7.77
CA SER A 465 11.72 4.51 6.82
C SER A 465 12.87 4.07 5.91
N ARG A 466 13.91 3.43 6.45
CA ARG A 466 15.04 2.91 5.65
C ARG A 466 14.65 1.79 4.72
N ASN A 467 13.78 0.87 5.17
CA ASN A 467 13.30 -0.24 4.37
C ASN A 467 12.61 0.24 3.09
N ALA A 468 11.88 1.36 3.14
CA ALA A 468 11.26 1.92 1.93
C ALA A 468 12.29 2.26 0.83
N ILE A 469 13.53 2.62 1.16
CA ILE A 469 14.61 2.78 0.16
C ILE A 469 15.32 1.45 -0.11
N GLY A 470 15.56 0.65 0.94
CA GLY A 470 16.23 -0.65 0.83
C GLY A 470 15.51 -1.61 -0.12
N TYR A 471 14.18 -1.56 -0.17
CA TYR A 471 13.34 -2.44 -0.99
C TYR A 471 12.70 -1.73 -2.19
N ALA A 472 13.07 -0.48 -2.48
CA ALA A 472 12.64 0.23 -3.69
C ALA A 472 13.08 -0.50 -4.97
N PHE A 473 12.25 -0.49 -6.01
CA PHE A 473 12.58 -0.97 -7.35
C PHE A 473 13.26 0.13 -8.14
N VAL A 474 14.56 0.25 -7.90
CA VAL A 474 15.47 1.17 -8.58
C VAL A 474 16.81 0.49 -8.82
N ASP A 475 17.58 1.02 -9.76
CA ASP A 475 18.98 0.62 -9.93
C ASP A 475 19.80 0.97 -8.68
N GLU A 476 20.92 0.27 -8.49
CA GLU A 476 21.75 0.39 -7.28
C GLU A 476 22.31 1.80 -7.10
N ALA A 477 22.67 2.50 -8.18
CA ALA A 477 23.17 3.86 -8.08
C ALA A 477 22.07 4.81 -7.58
N THR A 478 20.83 4.64 -8.05
CA THR A 478 19.68 5.39 -7.54
C THR A 478 19.38 5.05 -6.08
N ARG A 479 19.45 3.77 -5.69
CA ARG A 479 19.28 3.34 -4.30
C ARG A 479 20.30 3.99 -3.38
N GLN A 480 21.57 3.94 -3.72
CA GLN A 480 22.65 4.54 -2.95
C GLN A 480 22.44 6.05 -2.77
N ARG A 481 22.12 6.77 -3.86
CA ARG A 481 21.83 8.22 -3.77
C ARG A 481 20.63 8.53 -2.86
N LEU A 482 19.58 7.71 -2.90
CA LEU A 482 18.42 7.88 -2.03
C LEU A 482 18.77 7.58 -0.56
N ALA A 483 19.56 6.54 -0.30
CA ALA A 483 20.01 6.17 1.04
C ALA A 483 20.90 7.26 1.66
N GLU A 484 21.88 7.79 0.93
CA GLU A 484 22.75 8.88 1.38
C GLU A 484 21.95 10.16 1.68
N ARG A 485 20.95 10.48 0.85
CA ARG A 485 20.04 11.60 1.09
C ARG A 485 19.19 11.39 2.33
N LEU A 486 18.69 10.17 2.55
CA LEU A 486 17.92 9.82 3.74
C LEU A 486 18.79 9.92 5.00
N ASP A 487 20.03 9.46 4.95
CA ASP A 487 21.01 9.56 6.03
C ASP A 487 21.28 11.01 6.41
N ALA A 488 21.57 11.86 5.41
CA ALA A 488 21.80 13.28 5.64
C ALA A 488 20.57 13.97 6.25
N ARG A 489 19.35 13.61 5.81
CA ARG A 489 18.11 14.14 6.37
C ARG A 489 17.88 13.66 7.80
N PHE A 490 18.19 12.41 8.13
CA PHE A 490 18.11 11.91 9.51
C PHE A 490 19.12 12.62 10.41
N ALA A 491 20.38 12.74 9.98
CA ALA A 491 21.39 13.46 10.75
C ALA A 491 20.96 14.92 11.03
N ALA A 492 20.45 15.63 10.02
CA ALA A 492 19.94 16.99 10.20
C ALA A 492 18.69 17.06 11.10
N PHE A 493 17.81 16.06 11.04
CA PHE A 493 16.64 15.97 11.90
C PHE A 493 17.02 15.69 13.37
N GLU A 494 17.94 14.75 13.59
CA GLU A 494 18.36 14.28 14.91
C GLU A 494 19.18 15.34 15.66
N ALA A 495 20.02 16.09 14.96
CA ALA A 495 20.79 17.21 15.51
C ALA A 495 19.92 18.35 16.08
N ARG A 496 18.59 18.36 15.84
CA ARG A 496 17.65 19.32 16.46
C ARG A 496 17.32 18.98 17.91
N PHE A 497 17.69 17.78 18.36
CA PHE A 497 17.38 17.25 19.67
C PHE A 497 18.63 16.99 20.51
N GLU A 498 19.83 17.20 19.96
CA GLU A 498 21.12 17.24 20.67
C GLU A 498 21.33 18.63 21.29
#